data_AF-A0AAN0ITG9-F1
#
_entry.id   AF-A0AAN0ITG9-F1
#
_cell.length_a   1.000
_cell.length_b   1.000
_cell.length_c   1.000
_cell.angle_alpha   90.00
_cell.angle_beta   90.00
_cell.angle_gamma   90.00
#
_symmetry.space_group_name_H-M   'P 1'
#
loop_
_entity.id
_entity.type
_entity.pdbx_description
1 polymer ?
#
loop_
_entity_poly.entity_id
_entity_poly.type
_entity_poly.pdbx_seq_one_letter_code
_entity_poly.pdbx_strand_id
1 'polypeptide(L)'
;MHINVFMCKKLETIQNLLFITLDVPVLLIGKLTVTNLRIIWRSTAKPSVNLSIGLMCIFQIKARKATSKLRGQTESVYILTKCKKTQFEFIFTNLVSDTPKLFALILAVHRSYETSKLYREIKLRGAIIDNQTLKVLPLEQVYDKINGVMNLCSSQGTLGTMYITNVRVAWHANTNEAFNISVPYLHLISIKMRESKFGLALVLETHKDTGGYVLGFRIDPQEKLRSTLQQINSLYR
;
A
#
# COMPACT_ATOMS: atom_id res chain seq x y z
N MET A 1 -20.53 -4.79 -12.72
CA MET A 1 -19.09 -4.48 -12.82
C MET A 1 -18.55 -4.37 -11.39
N HIS A 2 -18.20 -5.51 -10.79
CA HIS A 2 -17.84 -5.60 -9.38
C HIS A 2 -16.40 -5.13 -9.16
N ILE A 3 -16.25 -3.97 -8.54
CA ILE A 3 -14.96 -3.50 -8.01
C ILE A 3 -14.78 -4.18 -6.65
N ASN A 4 -14.11 -5.34 -6.63
CA ASN A 4 -13.66 -5.95 -5.39
C ASN A 4 -12.51 -5.12 -4.82
N VAL A 5 -12.84 -4.23 -3.87
CA VAL A 5 -11.86 -3.51 -3.06
C VAL A 5 -11.42 -4.44 -1.93
N PHE A 6 -10.22 -5.00 -2.05
CA PHE A 6 -9.67 -5.96 -1.09
C PHE A 6 -9.05 -5.25 0.12
N MET A 7 -9.68 -5.39 1.28
CA MET A 7 -9.09 -5.07 2.57
C MET A 7 -7.92 -6.03 2.87
N CYS A 8 -6.80 -5.45 3.31
CA CYS A 8 -5.49 -6.07 3.50
C CYS A 8 -5.44 -7.02 4.73
N LYS A 9 -6.18 -8.13 4.71
CA LYS A 9 -5.97 -9.26 5.66
C LYS A 9 -5.86 -10.65 5.01
N LYS A 10 -6.03 -10.79 3.69
CA LYS A 10 -5.87 -12.08 3.00
C LYS A 10 -5.10 -11.92 1.68
N LEU A 11 -4.04 -12.72 1.50
CA LEU A 11 -3.43 -12.91 0.17
C LEU A 11 -4.43 -13.70 -0.66
N GLU A 12 -5.15 -13.02 -1.55
CA GLU A 12 -6.05 -13.67 -2.47
C GLU A 12 -5.36 -13.91 -3.81
N THR A 13 -5.46 -15.14 -4.29
CA THR A 13 -4.96 -15.50 -5.62
C THR A 13 -5.98 -15.03 -6.64
N ILE A 14 -5.57 -14.09 -7.50
CA ILE A 14 -6.48 -13.49 -8.48
C ILE A 14 -6.56 -14.38 -9.73
N GLN A 15 -5.44 -15.00 -10.14
CA GLN A 15 -5.43 -15.97 -11.23
C GLN A 15 -4.18 -16.87 -11.21
N ASN A 16 -4.34 -18.10 -11.71
CA ASN A 16 -3.29 -19.08 -11.93
C ASN A 16 -3.08 -19.32 -13.43
N LEU A 17 -1.86 -19.13 -13.95
CA LEU A 17 -1.50 -19.40 -15.34
C LEU A 17 -0.41 -20.47 -15.39
N LEU A 18 -0.70 -21.58 -16.08
CA LEU A 18 0.04 -22.84 -15.90
C LEU A 18 1.39 -22.92 -16.62
N PHE A 19 1.68 -22.05 -17.60
CA PHE A 19 2.86 -22.22 -18.46
C PHE A 19 3.49 -20.89 -18.91
N ILE A 20 4.47 -20.41 -18.14
CA ILE A 20 5.24 -19.20 -18.43
C ILE A 20 6.73 -19.49 -18.21
N THR A 21 7.57 -19.06 -19.15
CA THR A 21 9.04 -19.18 -19.03
C THR A 21 9.67 -17.94 -18.41
N LEU A 22 10.74 -18.14 -17.64
CA LEU A 22 11.69 -17.09 -17.26
C LEU A 22 12.93 -17.19 -18.12
N ASP A 23 13.33 -16.09 -18.72
CA ASP A 23 14.56 -16.02 -19.52
C ASP A 23 15.77 -15.72 -18.60
N VAL A 24 16.11 -16.71 -17.78
CA VAL A 24 17.46 -16.93 -17.24
C VAL A 24 18.16 -17.85 -18.26
N PRO A 25 19.50 -17.96 -18.37
CA PRO A 25 20.19 -18.83 -19.36
C PRO A 25 19.72 -20.31 -19.49
N VAL A 26 18.73 -20.74 -18.71
CA VAL A 26 17.94 -21.97 -18.88
C VAL A 26 16.45 -21.59 -19.00
N LEU A 27 15.84 -21.90 -20.15
CA LEU A 27 14.38 -21.82 -20.35
C LEU A 27 13.67 -22.81 -19.41
N LEU A 28 13.16 -22.31 -18.28
CA LEU A 28 12.39 -23.11 -17.32
C LEU A 28 10.90 -22.87 -17.52
N ILE A 29 10.14 -23.95 -17.65
CA ILE A 29 8.67 -23.90 -17.67
C ILE A 29 8.16 -23.82 -16.22
N GLY A 30 7.20 -22.92 -15.98
CA GLY A 30 6.62 -22.74 -14.67
C GLY A 30 5.21 -22.17 -14.70
N LYS A 31 4.61 -22.08 -13.51
CA LYS A 31 3.31 -21.48 -13.27
C LYS A 31 3.48 -20.07 -12.71
N LEU A 32 2.78 -19.10 -13.29
CA LEU A 32 2.69 -17.73 -12.76
C LEU A 32 1.36 -17.55 -12.02
N THR A 33 1.44 -16.99 -10.83
CA THR A 33 0.32 -16.67 -9.96
C THR A 33 0.36 -15.19 -9.65
N VAL A 34 -0.70 -14.46 -9.99
CA VAL A 34 -0.84 -13.04 -9.69
C VAL A 34 -1.74 -12.88 -8.47
N THR A 35 -1.24 -12.23 -7.43
CA THR A 35 -2.00 -11.89 -6.22
C THR A 35 -2.18 -10.38 -6.10
N ASN A 36 -2.95 -9.94 -5.11
CA ASN A 36 -3.13 -8.54 -4.77
C ASN A 36 -1.86 -7.82 -4.25
N LEU A 37 -0.78 -8.54 -3.92
CA LEU A 37 0.45 -7.97 -3.35
C LEU A 37 1.72 -8.34 -4.10
N ARG A 38 1.72 -9.45 -4.84
CA ARG A 38 2.92 -9.98 -5.50
C ARG A 38 2.58 -10.83 -6.72
N ILE A 39 3.56 -10.95 -7.59
CA ILE A 39 3.57 -11.89 -8.71
C ILE A 39 4.52 -13.01 -8.32
N ILE A 40 4.04 -14.26 -8.33
CA ILE A 40 4.82 -15.44 -7.94
C ILE A 40 4.99 -16.30 -9.18
N TRP A 41 6.21 -16.71 -9.47
CA TRP A 41 6.48 -17.73 -10.46
C TRP A 41 7.10 -18.95 -9.78
N ARG A 42 6.69 -20.16 -10.19
CA ARG A 42 7.27 -21.40 -9.69
C ARG A 42 7.51 -22.38 -10.83
N SER A 43 8.70 -22.95 -10.92
CA SER A 43 9.00 -23.99 -11.90
C SER A 43 8.10 -25.22 -11.67
N THR A 44 7.59 -25.80 -12.76
CA THR A 44 6.83 -27.06 -12.70
C THR A 44 7.74 -28.25 -12.47
N ALA A 45 8.92 -28.28 -13.11
CA ALA A 45 9.87 -29.37 -13.02
C ALA A 45 10.64 -29.40 -11.69
N LYS A 46 11.04 -28.22 -11.17
CA LYS A 46 11.79 -28.11 -9.92
C LYS A 46 11.19 -27.02 -9.03
N PRO A 47 10.20 -27.35 -8.18
CA PRO A 47 9.44 -26.37 -7.39
C PRO A 47 10.27 -25.53 -6.40
N SER A 48 11.52 -25.92 -6.11
CA SER A 48 12.47 -25.12 -5.32
C SER A 48 12.99 -23.89 -6.08
N VAL A 49 12.95 -23.93 -7.42
CA VAL A 49 13.27 -22.78 -8.29
C VAL A 49 12.00 -21.95 -8.47
N ASN A 50 11.97 -20.79 -7.83
CA ASN A 50 10.79 -19.92 -7.79
C ASN A 50 11.21 -18.45 -7.67
N LEU A 51 10.28 -17.54 -7.98
CA LEU A 51 10.41 -16.10 -7.83
C LEU A 51 9.18 -15.53 -7.13
N SER A 52 9.37 -14.49 -6.33
CA SER A 52 8.31 -13.69 -5.74
C SER A 52 8.63 -12.21 -5.91
N ILE A 53 7.85 -11.52 -6.75
CA ILE A 53 8.02 -10.12 -7.11
C ILE A 53 6.93 -9.31 -6.42
N GLY A 54 7.29 -8.50 -5.42
CA GLY A 54 6.34 -7.59 -4.77
C GLY A 54 5.89 -6.47 -5.70
N LEU A 55 4.59 -6.18 -5.76
CA LEU A 55 4.04 -5.14 -6.65
C LEU A 55 4.62 -3.75 -6.36
N MET A 56 5.01 -3.48 -5.09
CA MET A 56 5.66 -2.24 -4.67
C MET A 56 6.98 -1.96 -5.40
N CYS A 57 7.72 -3.01 -5.78
CA CYS A 57 9.04 -2.86 -6.38
C CYS A 57 8.97 -2.66 -7.89
N ILE A 58 7.80 -2.84 -8.51
CA ILE A 58 7.61 -2.74 -9.95
C ILE A 58 7.48 -1.26 -10.33
N PHE A 59 8.40 -0.78 -11.17
CA PHE A 59 8.32 0.59 -11.71
C PHE A 59 7.92 0.63 -13.18
N GLN A 60 8.03 -0.49 -13.90
CA GLN A 60 7.63 -0.55 -15.31
C GLN A 60 7.21 -1.97 -15.72
N ILE A 61 6.13 -2.05 -16.51
CA ILE A 61 5.63 -3.27 -17.12
C ILE A 61 5.47 -3.01 -18.63
N LYS A 62 6.04 -3.86 -19.49
CA LYS A 62 5.92 -3.75 -20.95
C LYS A 62 5.45 -5.07 -21.54
N ALA A 63 4.61 -5.02 -22.58
CA ALA A 63 4.37 -6.17 -23.44
C ALA A 63 5.25 -6.07 -24.67
N ARG A 64 5.79 -7.20 -25.12
CA ARG A 64 6.34 -7.33 -26.47
C ARG A 64 5.74 -8.57 -27.13
N LYS A 65 5.34 -8.41 -28.38
CA LYS A 65 5.04 -9.55 -29.25
C LYS A 65 6.37 -10.08 -29.78
N ALA A 66 6.60 -11.37 -29.60
CA ALA A 66 7.82 -12.04 -30.03
C ALA A 66 7.46 -13.31 -30.80
N THR A 67 8.16 -13.55 -31.92
CA THR A 67 7.98 -14.76 -32.71
C THR A 67 8.85 -15.87 -32.13
N SER A 68 8.22 -16.83 -31.46
CA SER A 68 8.89 -18.03 -30.97
C SER A 68 9.13 -19.01 -32.12
N LYS A 69 10.37 -19.51 -32.24
CA LYS A 69 10.75 -20.55 -33.22
C LYS A 69 9.92 -21.85 -33.07
N LEU A 70 9.38 -22.12 -31.88
CA LEU A 70 8.64 -23.34 -31.57
C LEU A 70 7.13 -23.24 -31.83
N ARG A 71 6.55 -22.03 -31.81
CA ARG A 71 5.07 -21.86 -31.77
C ARG A 71 4.51 -20.63 -32.50
N GLY A 72 5.34 -19.83 -33.19
CA GLY A 72 4.87 -18.64 -33.91
C GLY A 72 4.77 -17.39 -33.02
N GLN A 73 3.80 -16.50 -33.26
CA GLN A 73 3.67 -15.26 -32.48
C GLN A 73 3.24 -15.55 -31.04
N THR A 74 4.03 -15.06 -30.09
CA THR A 74 3.81 -15.19 -28.64
C THR A 74 3.87 -13.81 -27.99
N GLU A 75 3.21 -13.64 -26.85
CA GLU A 75 3.28 -12.41 -26.06
C GLU A 75 4.17 -12.63 -24.84
N SER A 76 5.12 -11.73 -24.64
CA SER A 76 6.02 -11.69 -23.49
C SER A 76 5.79 -10.43 -22.67
N VAL A 77 5.70 -10.59 -21.36
CA VAL A 77 5.59 -9.51 -20.38
C VAL A 77 6.94 -9.29 -19.74
N TYR A 78 7.42 -8.05 -19.82
CA TYR A 78 8.65 -7.57 -19.21
C TYR A 78 8.26 -6.81 -17.95
N ILE A 79 8.78 -7.23 -16.80
CA ILE A 79 8.56 -6.59 -15.51
C ILE A 79 9.90 -6.08 -15.01
N LEU A 80 10.05 -4.75 -15.02
CA LEU A 80 11.23 -4.09 -14.48
C LEU A 80 10.95 -3.67 -13.05
N THR A 81 11.84 -4.07 -12.16
CA THR A 81 11.73 -3.81 -10.74
C THR A 81 12.97 -3.12 -10.20
N LYS A 82 12.79 -2.31 -9.16
CA LYS A 82 13.87 -1.73 -8.39
C LYS A 82 13.65 -2.10 -6.93
N CYS A 83 14.49 -2.97 -6.42
CA CYS A 83 14.50 -3.33 -5.00
C CYS A 83 15.72 -2.72 -4.35
N LYS A 84 15.51 -1.76 -3.43
CA LYS A 84 16.59 -0.96 -2.83
C LYS A 84 17.41 -0.26 -3.92
N LYS A 85 18.66 -0.67 -4.12
CA LYS A 85 19.59 -0.10 -5.11
C LYS A 85 19.75 -0.97 -6.36
N THR A 86 19.15 -2.17 -6.39
CA THR A 86 19.34 -3.12 -7.48
C THR A 86 18.12 -3.16 -8.38
N GLN A 87 18.36 -3.15 -9.69
CA GLN A 87 17.31 -3.31 -10.69
C GLN A 87 17.31 -4.75 -11.19
N PHE A 88 16.12 -5.29 -11.42
CA PHE A 88 15.94 -6.60 -12.03
C PHE A 88 14.92 -6.49 -13.16
N GLU A 89 15.18 -7.20 -14.25
CA GLU A 89 14.24 -7.39 -15.35
C GLU A 89 13.79 -8.85 -15.36
N PHE A 90 12.49 -9.07 -15.39
CA PHE A 90 11.88 -10.39 -15.49
C PHE A 90 11.07 -10.47 -16.77
N ILE A 91 11.32 -11.51 -17.56
CA ILE A 91 10.63 -11.74 -18.82
C ILE A 91 9.77 -12.99 -18.64
N PHE A 92 8.48 -12.84 -18.91
CA PHE A 92 7.48 -13.88 -18.79
C PHE A 92 6.79 -14.09 -20.14
N THR A 93 7.09 -15.20 -20.82
CA THR A 93 6.47 -15.51 -22.11
C THR A 93 5.30 -16.47 -21.93
N ASN A 94 4.11 -16.09 -22.43
CA ASN A 94 2.96 -16.97 -22.41
C ASN A 94 3.09 -18.05 -23.50
N LEU A 95 3.11 -19.32 -23.09
CA LEU A 95 3.26 -20.46 -24.00
C LEU A 95 1.93 -20.98 -24.56
N VAL A 96 0.79 -20.45 -24.08
CA VAL A 96 -0.56 -20.89 -24.46
C VAL A 96 -1.30 -19.75 -25.17
N SER A 97 -1.55 -19.93 -26.46
CA SER A 97 -2.18 -18.96 -27.37
C SER A 97 -3.58 -18.51 -26.93
N ASP A 98 -4.31 -19.36 -26.20
CA ASP A 98 -5.72 -19.13 -25.82
C ASP A 98 -5.91 -18.26 -24.57
N THR A 99 -4.84 -17.75 -23.96
CA THR A 99 -4.92 -16.86 -22.79
C THR A 99 -4.32 -15.47 -23.04
N PRO A 100 -4.88 -14.66 -23.96
CA PRO A 100 -4.36 -13.32 -24.32
C PRO A 100 -4.61 -12.24 -23.24
N LYS A 101 -4.65 -12.60 -21.96
CA LYS A 101 -5.04 -11.69 -20.86
C LYS A 101 -3.98 -11.51 -19.78
N LEU A 102 -2.83 -12.17 -19.87
CA LEU A 102 -1.80 -12.10 -18.83
C LEU A 102 -1.29 -10.67 -18.61
N PHE A 103 -0.93 -9.98 -19.69
CA PHE A 103 -0.44 -8.61 -19.61
C PHE A 103 -1.51 -7.67 -19.05
N ALA A 104 -2.74 -7.74 -19.58
CA ALA A 104 -3.87 -6.94 -19.13
C ALA A 104 -4.18 -7.17 -17.64
N LEU A 105 -4.13 -8.43 -17.18
CA LEU A 105 -4.31 -8.79 -15.78
C LEU A 105 -3.23 -8.17 -14.88
N ILE A 106 -1.95 -8.39 -15.22
CA ILE A 106 -0.83 -7.87 -14.43
C ILE A 106 -0.92 -6.34 -14.35
N LEU A 107 -1.21 -5.66 -15.46
CA LEU A 107 -1.39 -4.21 -15.49
C LEU A 107 -2.57 -3.77 -14.62
N ALA A 108 -3.72 -4.43 -14.72
CA ALA A 108 -4.91 -4.08 -13.95
C ALA A 108 -4.67 -4.23 -12.44
N VAL A 109 -4.02 -5.33 -12.03
CA VAL A 109 -3.67 -5.59 -10.63
C VAL A 109 -2.63 -4.59 -10.12
N HIS A 110 -1.56 -4.32 -10.89
CA HIS A 110 -0.56 -3.33 -10.52
C HIS A 110 -1.15 -1.93 -10.40
N ARG A 111 -2.02 -1.52 -11.33
CA ARG A 111 -2.73 -0.23 -11.24
C ARG A 111 -3.60 -0.14 -9.98
N SER A 112 -4.35 -1.20 -9.68
CA SER A 112 -5.19 -1.28 -8.47
C SER A 112 -4.36 -1.22 -7.19
N TYR A 113 -3.18 -1.84 -7.21
CA TYR A 113 -2.19 -1.72 -6.13
C TYR A 113 -1.75 -0.26 -6.00
N GLU A 114 -1.30 0.39 -7.06
CA GLU A 114 -0.84 1.80 -7.02
C GLU A 114 -1.90 2.77 -6.49
N THR A 115 -3.16 2.64 -6.92
CA THR A 115 -4.26 3.52 -6.47
C THR A 115 -4.69 3.29 -5.03
N SER A 116 -4.31 2.17 -4.41
CA SER A 116 -4.64 1.81 -3.02
C SER A 116 -3.47 2.02 -2.05
N LYS A 117 -2.42 2.75 -2.43
CA LYS A 117 -1.25 2.96 -1.57
C LYS A 117 -1.58 3.61 -0.22
N LEU A 118 -2.59 4.49 -0.17
CA LEU A 118 -2.99 5.19 1.05
C LEU A 118 -3.48 4.28 2.20
N TYR A 119 -3.85 3.03 1.93
CA TYR A 119 -4.20 2.05 2.98
C TYR A 119 -2.98 1.47 3.70
N ARG A 120 -1.77 1.65 3.13
CA ARG A 120 -0.57 0.94 3.57
C ARG A 120 0.71 1.75 3.42
N GLU A 121 0.62 3.05 3.17
CA GLU A 121 1.75 3.96 3.15
C GLU A 121 1.43 5.15 4.05
N ILE A 122 2.36 5.48 4.94
CA ILE A 122 2.31 6.76 5.65
C ILE A 122 2.48 7.87 4.62
N LYS A 123 1.64 8.90 4.69
CA LYS A 123 1.80 10.11 3.89
C LYS A 123 1.95 11.32 4.79
N LEU A 124 3.01 12.08 4.51
CA LEU A 124 3.21 13.43 5.01
C LEU A 124 2.99 14.36 3.82
N ARG A 125 2.14 15.38 3.98
CA ARG A 125 1.84 16.37 2.93
C ARG A 125 1.27 15.73 1.66
N GLY A 126 0.27 14.86 1.81
CA GLY A 126 -0.43 14.22 0.69
C GLY A 126 -1.66 15.01 0.24
N ALA A 127 -2.16 14.74 -0.96
CA ALA A 127 -3.46 15.23 -1.42
C ALA A 127 -4.60 14.39 -0.80
N ILE A 128 -4.78 14.51 0.51
CA ILE A 128 -5.80 13.76 1.28
C ILE A 128 -7.00 14.60 1.68
N ILE A 129 -6.95 15.92 1.49
CA ILE A 129 -8.05 16.85 1.76
C ILE A 129 -8.62 17.34 0.43
N ASP A 130 -9.94 17.43 0.37
CA ASP A 130 -10.69 17.99 -0.74
C ASP A 130 -11.85 18.81 -0.16
N ASN A 131 -11.97 20.07 -0.58
CA ASN A 131 -12.94 21.03 -0.05
C ASN A 131 -13.03 21.04 1.50
N GLN A 132 -11.89 21.18 2.20
CA GLN A 132 -11.79 21.19 3.67
C GLN A 132 -12.26 19.90 4.38
N THR A 133 -12.45 18.81 3.63
CA THR A 133 -12.88 17.51 4.17
C THR A 133 -11.91 16.40 3.78
N LEU A 134 -11.88 15.34 4.59
CA LEU A 134 -11.05 14.17 4.28
C LEU A 134 -11.58 13.50 3.00
N LYS A 135 -10.70 13.30 2.02
CA LYS A 135 -10.97 12.46 0.87
C LYS A 135 -10.98 10.99 1.29
N VAL A 136 -12.19 10.47 1.51
CA VAL A 136 -12.46 9.10 1.93
C VAL A 136 -12.11 8.13 0.81
N LEU A 137 -11.36 7.07 1.15
CA LEU A 137 -11.00 5.99 0.24
C LEU A 137 -12.17 4.99 0.07
N PRO A 138 -12.17 4.15 -0.98
CA PRO A 138 -13.20 3.12 -1.11
C PRO A 138 -13.31 2.19 0.12
N LEU A 139 -14.49 1.96 0.69
CA LEU A 139 -14.66 1.19 1.94
C LEU A 139 -14.02 1.82 3.20
N GLU A 140 -13.43 3.02 3.11
CA GLU A 140 -13.05 3.78 4.30
C GLU A 140 -14.32 4.37 4.94
N GLN A 141 -14.45 4.22 6.25
CA GLN A 141 -15.54 4.78 7.03
C GLN A 141 -14.94 5.68 8.11
N VAL A 142 -15.44 6.91 8.19
CA VAL A 142 -15.04 7.87 9.22
C VAL A 142 -15.86 7.60 10.48
N TYR A 143 -15.19 7.29 11.59
CA TYR A 143 -15.81 7.07 12.89
C TYR A 143 -15.87 8.34 13.74
N ASP A 144 -14.86 9.20 13.67
CA ASP A 144 -14.84 10.45 14.42
C ASP A 144 -14.08 11.54 13.66
N LYS A 145 -14.53 12.79 13.86
CA LYS A 145 -13.90 14.01 13.37
C LYS A 145 -13.72 14.94 14.56
N ILE A 146 -12.47 15.19 14.92
CA ILE A 146 -12.09 15.96 16.10
C ILE A 146 -11.44 17.25 15.62
N ASN A 147 -12.13 18.36 15.83
CA ASN A 147 -11.59 19.69 15.55
C ASN A 147 -10.69 20.17 16.69
N GLY A 148 -9.81 21.12 16.41
CA GLY A 148 -8.96 21.75 17.43
C GLY A 148 -7.82 20.86 17.92
N VAL A 149 -7.46 19.82 17.17
CA VAL A 149 -6.35 18.93 17.51
C VAL A 149 -5.04 19.59 17.12
N MET A 150 -4.17 19.82 18.11
CA MET A 150 -2.90 20.49 17.90
C MET A 150 -1.80 19.47 17.64
N ASN A 151 -1.16 19.55 16.47
CA ASN A 151 0.05 18.80 16.16
C ASN A 151 1.25 19.42 16.89
N LEU A 152 2.02 18.60 17.61
CA LEU A 152 3.11 19.03 18.49
C LEU A 152 4.51 18.91 17.85
N CYS A 153 4.60 18.62 16.55
CA CYS A 153 5.89 18.51 15.86
C CYS A 153 6.61 19.85 15.69
N SER A 154 5.91 20.99 15.77
CA SER A 154 6.50 22.33 15.67
C SER A 154 6.67 23.01 17.04
N SER A 155 7.51 24.03 17.12
CA SER A 155 7.82 24.75 18.36
C SER A 155 6.62 25.45 18.98
N GLN A 156 5.64 25.88 18.17
CA GLN A 156 4.42 26.57 18.59
C GLN A 156 3.16 25.69 18.52
N GLY A 157 3.31 24.45 18.05
CA GLY A 157 2.18 23.60 17.68
C GLY A 157 1.46 24.09 16.41
N THR A 158 0.59 23.26 15.86
CA THR A 158 -0.25 23.67 14.72
C THR A 158 -1.65 23.14 14.92
N LEU A 159 -2.64 24.03 14.89
CA LEU A 159 -4.04 23.67 15.07
C LEU A 159 -4.60 23.04 13.80
N GLY A 160 -5.33 21.95 13.97
CA GLY A 160 -5.88 21.19 12.86
C GLY A 160 -7.09 20.38 13.24
N THR A 161 -7.45 19.49 12.33
CA THR A 161 -8.58 18.58 12.45
C THR A 161 -8.07 17.15 12.27
N MET A 162 -8.44 16.27 13.20
CA MET A 162 -8.12 14.85 13.18
C MET A 162 -9.34 14.05 12.73
N TYR A 163 -9.11 13.05 11.88
CA TYR A 163 -10.08 12.07 11.44
C TYR A 163 -9.64 10.68 11.88
N ILE A 164 -10.56 9.95 12.49
CA ILE A 164 -10.39 8.54 12.85
C ILE A 164 -11.27 7.73 11.93
N THR A 165 -10.67 6.77 11.24
CA THR A 165 -11.36 5.92 10.26
C THR A 165 -11.13 4.45 10.57
N ASN A 166 -11.81 3.54 9.87
CA ASN A 166 -11.55 2.10 10.00
C ASN A 166 -10.17 1.64 9.49
N VAL A 167 -9.41 2.45 8.74
CA VAL A 167 -8.13 2.03 8.13
C VAL A 167 -6.92 2.87 8.53
N ARG A 168 -7.13 4.11 8.98
CA ARG A 168 -6.06 5.08 9.27
C ARG A 168 -6.50 6.20 10.21
N VAL A 169 -5.52 6.85 10.82
CA VAL A 169 -5.68 8.17 11.45
C VAL A 169 -5.14 9.23 10.51
N ALA A 170 -5.94 10.25 10.22
CA ALA A 170 -5.52 11.39 9.40
C ALA A 170 -5.62 12.69 10.20
N TRP A 171 -4.75 13.65 9.92
CA TRP A 171 -4.77 14.98 10.51
C TRP A 171 -4.34 16.01 9.46
N HIS A 172 -4.98 17.17 9.42
CA HIS A 172 -4.53 18.30 8.62
C HIS A 172 -4.60 19.60 9.40
N ALA A 173 -3.71 20.54 9.10
CA ALA A 173 -3.78 21.88 9.64
C ALA A 173 -4.97 22.65 9.06
N ASN A 174 -5.57 23.51 9.87
CA ASN A 174 -6.69 24.35 9.45
C ASN A 174 -6.23 25.55 8.59
N THR A 175 -5.01 26.03 8.82
CA THR A 175 -4.45 27.18 8.08
C THR A 175 -3.80 26.80 6.75
N ASN A 176 -3.40 25.53 6.61
CA ASN A 176 -2.75 25.04 5.40
C ASN A 176 -3.01 23.54 5.24
N GLU A 177 -3.94 23.19 4.36
CA GLU A 177 -4.33 21.80 4.11
C GLU A 177 -3.17 20.94 3.58
N ALA A 178 -2.17 21.54 2.90
CA ALA A 178 -0.99 20.81 2.43
C ALA A 178 -0.11 20.34 3.61
N PHE A 179 -0.27 20.92 4.79
CA PHE A 179 0.34 20.40 6.01
C PHE A 179 -0.59 19.38 6.67
N ASN A 180 -0.44 18.13 6.25
CA ASN A 180 -1.26 17.02 6.71
C ASN A 180 -0.45 15.74 6.88
N ILE A 181 -1.06 14.79 7.59
CA ILE A 181 -0.49 13.50 7.94
C ILE A 181 -1.59 12.45 7.81
N SER A 182 -1.27 11.31 7.20
CA SER A 182 -2.13 10.12 7.14
C SER A 182 -1.32 8.91 7.55
N VAL A 183 -1.71 8.25 8.64
CA VAL A 183 -1.03 7.08 9.22
C VAL A 183 -1.98 5.89 9.20
N PRO A 184 -1.77 4.92 8.30
CA PRO A 184 -2.49 3.65 8.35
C PRO A 184 -2.19 2.87 9.61
N TYR A 185 -3.20 2.16 10.14
CA TYR A 185 -3.04 1.33 11.35
C TYR A 185 -1.95 0.26 11.18
N LEU A 186 -1.74 -0.23 9.96
CA LEU A 186 -0.69 -1.18 9.59
C LEU A 186 0.72 -0.77 10.08
N HIS A 187 0.99 0.52 10.18
CA HIS A 187 2.32 1.03 10.50
C HIS A 187 2.50 1.49 11.95
N LEU A 188 1.45 1.44 12.76
CA LEU A 188 1.54 1.83 14.17
C LEU A 188 2.22 0.72 14.98
N ILE A 189 3.16 1.09 15.84
CA ILE A 189 3.73 0.22 16.87
C ILE A 189 2.98 0.43 18.18
N SER A 190 2.75 1.69 18.55
CA SER A 190 2.09 2.02 19.81
C SER A 190 1.27 3.31 19.69
N ILE A 191 0.15 3.31 20.41
CA ILE A 191 -0.76 4.45 20.57
C ILE A 191 -0.91 4.66 22.07
N LYS A 192 -0.40 5.78 22.59
CA LYS A 192 -0.33 6.04 24.04
C LYS A 192 -0.44 7.51 24.37
N MET A 193 -0.73 7.81 25.63
CA MET A 193 -0.59 9.16 26.16
C MET A 193 0.81 9.37 26.73
N ARG A 194 1.39 10.54 26.50
CA ARG A 194 2.64 10.98 27.14
C ARG A 194 2.57 12.46 27.49
N GLU A 195 3.26 12.84 28.56
CA GLU A 195 3.48 14.24 28.90
C GLU A 195 4.34 14.92 27.83
N SER A 196 4.03 16.19 27.56
CA SER A 196 4.77 17.05 26.64
C SER A 196 4.91 18.45 27.23
N LYS A 197 5.72 19.32 26.61
CA LYS A 197 5.80 20.74 26.99
C LYS A 197 4.46 21.49 26.89
N PHE A 198 3.48 20.91 26.20
CA PHE A 198 2.14 21.46 26.03
C PHE A 198 1.08 20.71 26.86
N GLY A 199 1.50 19.86 27.81
CA GLY A 199 0.62 18.98 28.59
C GLY A 199 0.48 17.58 27.96
N LEU A 200 -0.47 16.81 28.48
CA LEU A 200 -0.72 15.43 28.07
C LEU A 200 -1.14 15.37 26.58
N ALA A 201 -0.49 14.48 25.83
CA ALA A 201 -0.68 14.35 24.39
C ALA A 201 -0.87 12.89 23.96
N LEU A 202 -1.66 12.68 22.91
CA LEU A 202 -1.72 11.43 22.16
C LEU A 202 -0.43 11.29 21.34
N VAL A 203 0.24 10.15 21.48
CA VAL A 203 1.46 9.83 20.74
C VAL A 203 1.22 8.60 19.88
N LEU A 204 1.41 8.76 18.57
CA LEU A 204 1.43 7.68 17.59
C LEU A 204 2.88 7.38 17.22
N GLU A 205 3.35 6.17 17.51
CA GLU A 205 4.69 5.70 17.11
C GLU A 205 4.57 4.72 15.96
N THR A 206 5.42 4.88 14.94
CA THR A 206 5.37 4.07 13.70
C THR A 206 6.61 3.19 13.55
N HIS A 207 6.49 2.12 12.73
CA HIS A 207 7.61 1.22 12.44
C HIS A 207 8.84 1.94 11.86
N LYS A 208 10.03 1.53 12.31
CA LYS A 208 11.32 2.06 11.83
C LYS A 208 11.48 1.91 10.32
N ASP A 209 10.99 0.80 9.76
CA ASP A 209 11.03 0.52 8.33
C ASP A 209 10.20 1.51 7.49
N THR A 210 9.27 2.22 8.14
CA THR A 210 8.45 3.29 7.53
C THR A 210 8.87 4.70 7.91
N GLY A 211 10.04 4.86 8.54
CA GLY A 211 10.60 6.16 8.93
C GLY A 211 10.66 6.40 10.45
N GLY A 212 10.02 5.56 11.27
CA GLY A 212 10.14 5.64 12.73
C GLY A 212 9.59 6.95 13.33
N TYR A 213 8.51 7.47 12.76
CA TYR A 213 7.89 8.72 13.22
C TYR A 213 7.28 8.56 14.61
N VAL A 214 7.45 9.62 15.41
CA VAL A 214 6.77 9.83 16.70
C VAL A 214 5.93 11.10 16.56
N LEU A 215 4.61 10.92 16.48
CA LEU A 215 3.66 11.99 16.18
C LEU A 215 2.86 12.34 17.43
N GLY A 216 3.01 13.56 17.93
CA GLY A 216 2.32 14.06 19.12
C GLY A 216 1.13 14.94 18.76
N PHE A 217 -0.01 14.69 19.39
CA PHE A 217 -1.24 15.45 19.22
C PHE A 217 -1.84 15.81 20.57
N ARG A 218 -2.04 17.10 20.83
CA ARG A 218 -2.81 17.57 21.97
C ARG A 218 -4.28 17.70 21.59
N ILE A 219 -5.15 17.20 22.47
CA ILE A 219 -6.60 17.19 22.30
C ILE A 219 -7.20 17.67 23.63
N ASP A 220 -7.98 18.75 23.57
CA ASP A 220 -8.70 19.30 24.71
C ASP A 220 -10.21 19.09 24.53
N PRO A 221 -10.97 18.79 25.61
CA PRO A 221 -10.50 18.51 26.97
C PRO A 221 -9.85 17.11 27.08
N GLN A 222 -9.16 16.84 28.21
CA GLN A 222 -8.47 15.56 28.44
C GLN A 222 -9.40 14.32 28.37
N GLU A 223 -10.69 14.47 28.66
CA GLU A 223 -11.68 13.40 28.49
C GLU A 223 -11.83 12.98 27.02
N LYS A 224 -11.81 13.95 26.10
CA LYS A 224 -11.83 13.69 24.66
C LYS A 224 -10.52 13.02 24.22
N LEU A 225 -9.38 13.42 24.78
CA LEU A 225 -8.11 12.72 24.55
C LEU A 225 -8.18 11.24 24.95
N ARG A 226 -8.72 10.93 26.14
CA ARG A 226 -8.85 9.55 26.63
C ARG A 226 -9.79 8.70 25.77
N SER A 227 -10.95 9.22 25.41
CA SER A 227 -11.90 8.52 24.52
C SER A 227 -11.33 8.30 23.11
N THR A 228 -10.64 9.31 22.56
CA THR A 228 -9.91 9.21 21.28
C THR A 228 -8.87 8.09 21.34
N LEU A 229 -8.06 8.03 22.40
CA LEU A 229 -7.08 6.96 22.60
C LEU A 229 -7.74 5.58 22.62
N GLN A 230 -8.84 5.43 23.35
CA GLN A 230 -9.57 4.16 23.44
C GLN A 230 -10.13 3.73 22.08
N GLN A 231 -10.71 4.66 21.32
CA GLN A 231 -11.25 4.42 19.99
C GLN A 231 -10.17 4.01 18.98
N ILE A 232 -9.03 4.71 18.96
CA ILE A 232 -7.92 4.35 18.08
C ILE A 232 -7.37 2.96 18.45
N ASN A 233 -7.25 2.66 19.74
CA ASN A 233 -6.81 1.33 20.19
C ASN A 233 -7.79 0.20 19.86
N SER A 234 -9.10 0.46 19.88
CA SER A 234 -10.09 -0.57 19.52
C SER A 234 -10.07 -0.88 18.02
N LEU A 235 -9.81 0.13 17.17
CA LEU A 235 -9.68 -0.03 15.72
C LEU A 235 -8.32 -0.63 15.29
N TYR A 236 -7.27 -0.40 16.08
CA TYR A 236 -5.92 -0.90 15.81
C TYR A 236 -5.77 -2.41 16.10
N ARG A 237 -6.53 -2.96 17.07
CA ARG A 237 -6.52 -4.39 17.42
C ARG A 237 -7.11 -5.27 16.32
#